data_AF-A0A8C3H7V0-F1
#
_entry.id   AF-A0A8C3H7V0-F1
#
_cell.length_a   1.000
_cell.length_b   1.000
_cell.length_c   1.000
_cell.angle_alpha   90.00
_cell.angle_beta   90.00
_cell.angle_gamma   90.00
#
_symmetry.space_group_name_H-M   'P 1'
#
loop_
_entity.id
_entity.type
_entity.pdbx_description
1 polymer ?
#
loop_
_entity_poly.entity_id
_entity_poly.type
_entity_poly.pdbx_seq_one_letter_code
_entity_poly.pdbx_strand_id
1 'polypeptide(L)'
;AKSPRFYRIGTTYGDDSMACMTLFHNATQRSRDAQNGLRYIAATTPKLPSICSNEDVLQALYDYNSKHHPYMLGTVITKRSLLEPPIPGWTGFVPRARVTELGYGVPYHEMTKNCYQDFKNLRDQASKLDQLRTKWSSEFQRFRTVMENSLPAPPLLSLVPMRHRQPPLTATTAVFHGTSGIKQWTFVSCR
;
A
#
# COMPACT_ATOMS: atom_id res chain seq x y z
N ALA A 1 16.13 58.77 53.17
CA ALA A 1 15.83 57.45 53.75
C ALA A 1 15.53 56.48 52.61
N LYS A 2 16.25 55.35 52.52
CA LYS A 2 16.02 54.34 51.46
C LYS A 2 14.88 53.41 51.91
N SER A 3 13.83 53.28 51.08
CA SER A 3 12.73 52.35 51.30
C SER A 3 13.25 50.91 51.37
N PRO A 4 12.86 50.09 52.38
CA PRO A 4 13.31 48.72 52.46
C PRO A 4 12.69 47.93 51.31
N ARG A 5 13.54 47.31 50.48
CA ARG A 5 13.08 46.32 49.49
C ARG A 5 12.60 45.10 50.24
N PHE A 6 11.29 44.89 50.27
CA PHE A 6 10.68 43.62 50.68
C PHE A 6 11.12 42.54 49.70
N TYR A 7 12.07 41.70 50.10
CA TYR A 7 12.31 40.43 49.44
C TYR A 7 11.20 39.47 49.86
N ARG A 8 10.49 38.87 48.91
CA ARG A 8 9.53 37.80 49.18
C ARG A 8 10.31 36.64 49.79
N ILE A 9 10.02 36.31 51.05
CA ILE A 9 10.61 35.18 51.75
C ILE A 9 10.25 33.89 51.02
N GLY A 10 11.27 33.12 50.63
CA GLY A 10 11.18 31.95 49.74
C GLY A 10 10.53 30.69 50.35
N THR A 11 9.65 30.84 51.34
CA THR A 11 8.91 29.72 51.96
C THR A 11 7.50 29.58 51.41
N THR A 12 6.94 30.59 50.74
CA THR A 12 5.54 30.56 50.28
C THR A 12 5.33 29.79 48.98
N TYR A 13 6.39 29.59 48.16
CA TYR A 13 6.25 28.88 46.88
C TYR A 13 5.84 27.41 47.05
N GLY A 14 6.34 26.75 48.09
CA GLY A 14 5.94 25.37 48.41
C GLY A 14 4.45 25.28 48.74
N ASP A 15 3.98 26.17 49.60
CA ASP A 15 2.58 26.21 50.01
C ASP A 15 1.64 26.62 48.85
N ASP A 16 2.02 27.65 48.07
CA ASP A 16 1.25 28.13 46.92
C ASP A 16 1.19 27.08 45.79
N SER A 17 2.29 26.37 45.54
CA SER A 17 2.32 25.29 44.53
C SER A 17 1.49 24.09 44.96
N MET A 18 1.55 23.69 46.23
CA MET A 18 0.71 22.63 46.78
C MET A 18 -0.78 23.02 46.75
N ALA A 19 -1.12 24.28 47.03
CA ALA A 19 -2.47 24.79 46.90
C ALA A 19 -2.96 24.70 45.45
N CYS A 20 -2.16 25.15 44.47
CA CYS A 20 -2.48 25.03 43.05
C CYS A 20 -2.70 23.57 42.62
N MET A 21 -1.80 22.66 43.02
CA MET A 21 -1.89 21.24 42.68
C MET A 21 -3.13 20.58 43.29
N THR A 22 -3.44 20.91 44.54
CA THR A 22 -4.63 20.40 45.25
C THR A 22 -5.91 20.91 44.58
N LEU A 23 -5.97 22.19 44.22
CA LEU A 23 -7.11 22.77 43.50
C LEU A 23 -7.31 22.10 42.14
N PHE A 24 -6.24 21.90 41.38
CA PHE A 24 -6.29 21.22 40.08
C PHE A 24 -6.78 19.77 40.22
N HIS A 25 -6.22 19.03 41.19
CA HIS A 25 -6.62 17.65 41.44
C HIS A 25 -8.11 17.58 41.83
N ASN A 26 -8.55 18.45 42.74
CA ASN A 26 -9.94 18.49 43.19
C ASN A 26 -10.90 18.89 42.06
N ALA A 27 -10.54 19.88 41.23
CA ALA A 27 -11.34 20.27 40.07
C ALA A 27 -11.46 19.12 39.06
N THR A 28 -10.35 18.43 38.79
CA THR A 28 -10.32 17.26 37.91
C THR A 28 -11.18 16.13 38.47
N GLN A 29 -11.07 15.84 39.77
CA GLN A 29 -11.84 14.79 40.41
C GLN A 29 -13.34 15.10 40.38
N ARG A 30 -13.76 16.33 40.70
CA ARG A 30 -15.16 16.76 40.59
C ARG A 30 -15.70 16.61 39.18
N SER A 31 -14.91 16.94 38.15
CA SER A 31 -15.30 16.77 36.75
C SER A 31 -15.53 15.29 36.42
N ARG A 32 -14.63 14.41 36.88
CA ARG A 32 -14.80 12.95 36.73
C ARG A 32 -16.03 12.44 37.47
N ASP A 33 -16.24 12.87 38.70
CA ASP A 33 -17.40 12.46 39.51
C ASP A 33 -18.71 12.92 38.87
N ALA A 34 -18.76 14.14 38.33
CA ALA A 34 -19.89 14.65 37.56
C ALA A 34 -20.15 13.81 36.30
N GLN A 35 -19.11 13.49 35.53
CA GLN A 35 -19.23 12.60 34.37
C GLN A 35 -19.72 11.21 34.76
N ASN A 36 -19.22 10.65 35.85
CA ASN A 36 -19.65 9.35 36.36
C ASN A 36 -21.10 9.38 36.83
N GLY A 37 -21.52 10.45 37.50
CA GLY A 37 -22.92 10.68 37.88
C GLY A 37 -23.85 10.73 36.67
N LEU A 38 -23.47 11.49 35.62
CA LEU A 38 -24.23 11.53 34.37
C LEU A 38 -24.29 10.17 33.68
N ARG A 39 -23.18 9.43 33.64
CA ARG A 39 -23.14 8.07 33.09
C ARG A 39 -24.06 7.12 33.85
N TYR A 40 -24.06 7.20 35.18
CA TYR A 40 -24.95 6.41 36.02
C TYR A 40 -26.42 6.75 35.76
N ILE A 41 -26.77 8.02 35.70
CA ILE A 41 -28.14 8.47 35.38
C ILE A 41 -28.55 7.98 33.98
N ALA A 42 -27.70 8.18 32.97
CA ALA A 42 -27.98 7.75 31.60
C ALA A 42 -28.15 6.22 31.49
N ALA A 43 -27.40 5.44 32.28
CA ALA A 43 -27.51 3.98 32.30
C ALA A 43 -28.73 3.46 33.06
N THR A 44 -29.17 4.18 34.10
CA THR A 44 -30.33 3.79 34.93
C THR A 44 -31.65 4.32 34.40
N THR A 45 -31.63 5.37 33.59
CA THR A 45 -32.84 5.93 32.96
C THR A 45 -33.42 4.92 31.98
N PRO A 46 -34.72 4.58 32.09
CA PRO A 46 -35.35 3.66 31.15
C PRO A 46 -35.30 4.22 29.72
N LYS A 47 -35.09 3.34 28.75
CA LYS A 47 -35.09 3.74 27.33
C LYS A 47 -36.46 4.30 26.97
N LEU A 48 -36.47 5.55 26.50
CA LEU A 48 -37.67 6.17 25.99
C LEU A 48 -38.17 5.41 24.75
N PRO A 49 -39.49 5.25 24.57
CA PRO A 49 -40.02 4.73 23.33
C PRO A 49 -39.66 5.66 22.18
N SER A 50 -39.44 5.10 21.00
CA SER A 50 -39.22 5.89 19.78
C SER A 50 -40.47 6.73 19.48
N ILE A 51 -40.29 8.03 19.27
CA ILE A 51 -41.39 8.96 18.97
C ILE A 51 -42.04 8.63 17.62
N CYS A 52 -41.25 8.17 16.65
CA CYS A 52 -41.69 7.75 15.33
C CYS A 52 -41.09 6.39 14.97
N SER A 53 -41.71 5.66 14.02
CA SER A 53 -41.09 4.45 13.49
C SER A 53 -39.88 4.80 12.63
N ASN A 54 -38.92 3.88 12.53
CA ASN A 54 -37.75 4.08 11.67
C ASN A 54 -38.15 4.32 10.21
N GLU A 55 -39.22 3.67 9.75
CA GLU A 55 -39.73 3.82 8.38
C GLU A 55 -40.26 5.23 8.13
N ASP A 56 -40.95 5.83 9.09
CA ASP A 56 -41.45 7.21 8.95
C ASP A 56 -40.29 8.22 8.83
N VAL A 57 -39.21 8.00 9.59
CA VAL A 57 -37.99 8.82 9.52
C VAL A 57 -37.30 8.65 8.17
N LEU A 58 -37.15 7.40 7.70
CA LEU A 58 -36.55 7.11 6.40
C LEU A 58 -37.38 7.71 5.27
N GLN A 59 -38.70 7.58 5.32
CA GLN A 59 -39.60 8.16 4.33
C GLN A 59 -39.47 9.69 4.32
N ALA A 60 -39.45 10.35 5.48
CA ALA A 60 -39.24 11.80 5.57
C ALA A 60 -37.86 12.22 5.01
N LEU A 61 -36.81 11.42 5.24
CA LEU A 61 -35.49 11.67 4.66
C LEU A 61 -35.47 11.48 3.15
N TYR A 62 -36.15 10.47 2.61
CA TYR A 62 -36.30 10.27 1.16
C TYR A 62 -37.10 11.39 0.51
N ASP A 63 -38.20 11.80 1.14
CA ASP A 63 -39.03 12.92 0.70
C ASP A 63 -38.23 14.24 0.71
N TYR A 64 -37.42 14.48 1.74
CA TYR A 64 -36.54 15.65 1.79
C TYR A 64 -35.46 15.59 0.70
N ASN A 65 -34.78 14.45 0.57
CA ASN A 65 -33.68 14.28 -0.39
C ASN A 65 -34.18 14.39 -1.84
N SER A 66 -35.35 13.83 -2.14
CA SER A 66 -35.98 13.95 -3.47
C SER A 66 -36.38 15.40 -3.80
N LYS A 67 -36.88 16.16 -2.81
CA LYS A 67 -37.28 17.57 -3.01
C LYS A 67 -36.10 18.52 -3.16
N HIS A 68 -35.03 18.31 -2.40
CA HIS A 68 -33.93 19.28 -2.31
C HIS A 68 -32.65 18.85 -3.04
N HIS A 69 -32.50 17.56 -3.37
CA HIS A 69 -31.30 17.00 -3.99
C HIS A 69 -31.64 16.07 -5.17
N PRO A 70 -32.26 16.59 -6.25
CA PRO A 70 -32.71 15.78 -7.40
C PRO A 70 -31.58 15.02 -8.12
N TYR A 71 -30.31 15.36 -7.87
CA TYR A 71 -29.14 14.73 -8.48
C TYR A 71 -28.35 13.79 -7.54
N MET A 72 -28.83 13.54 -6.31
CA MET A 72 -28.12 12.72 -5.30
C MET A 72 -28.68 11.29 -5.15
N LEU A 73 -29.65 10.87 -5.96
CA LEU A 73 -30.17 9.49 -5.92
C LEU A 73 -29.41 8.59 -6.89
N GLY A 74 -28.24 8.18 -6.43
CA GLY A 74 -27.49 7.05 -6.94
C GLY A 74 -26.32 6.78 -6.00
N THR A 75 -25.93 5.53 -5.85
CA THR A 75 -24.52 5.23 -5.56
C THR A 75 -23.73 5.74 -6.76
N VAL A 76 -23.46 7.04 -6.82
CA VAL A 76 -22.44 7.56 -7.70
C VAL A 76 -21.18 6.96 -7.12
N ILE A 77 -20.78 5.81 -7.64
CA ILE A 77 -19.43 5.32 -7.45
C ILE A 77 -18.58 6.30 -8.24
N THR A 78 -18.39 7.49 -7.68
CA THR A 78 -17.26 8.36 -8.02
C THR A 78 -16.06 7.58 -7.54
N LYS A 79 -15.65 6.57 -8.33
CA LYS A 79 -14.35 5.95 -8.17
C LYS A 79 -13.38 7.11 -8.27
N ARG A 80 -12.78 7.47 -7.14
CA ARG A 80 -11.77 8.52 -7.10
C ARG A 80 -10.69 8.16 -8.11
N SER A 81 -10.15 9.19 -8.76
CA SER A 81 -9.07 8.95 -9.72
C SER A 81 -7.93 8.25 -8.99
N LEU A 82 -7.26 7.30 -9.64
CA LEU A 82 -6.11 6.60 -9.06
C LEU A 82 -5.00 7.57 -8.60
N LEU A 83 -4.94 8.76 -9.20
CA LEU A 83 -3.95 9.80 -8.88
C LEU A 83 -4.43 10.79 -7.81
N GLU A 84 -5.68 10.70 -7.38
CA GLU A 84 -6.21 11.53 -6.31
C GLU A 84 -5.66 11.02 -4.97
N PRO A 85 -5.07 11.89 -4.13
CA PRO A 85 -4.56 11.47 -2.84
C PRO A 85 -5.71 10.97 -1.94
N PRO A 86 -5.44 10.00 -1.06
CA PRO A 86 -6.45 9.45 -0.16
C PRO A 86 -6.87 10.48 0.88
N ILE A 87 -8.06 10.26 1.46
CA ILE A 87 -8.63 11.12 2.50
C ILE A 87 -7.64 11.22 3.67
N PRO A 88 -7.42 12.41 4.26
CA PRO A 88 -6.65 12.53 5.49
C PRO A 88 -7.13 11.53 6.55
N GLY A 89 -6.21 10.79 7.15
CA GLY A 89 -6.52 9.71 8.10
C GLY A 89 -6.68 8.32 7.48
N TRP A 90 -6.57 8.18 6.16
CA TRP A 90 -6.49 6.86 5.53
C TRP A 90 -5.16 6.16 5.88
N THR A 91 -5.26 4.98 6.48
CA THR A 91 -4.10 4.19 6.97
C THR A 91 -3.73 3.02 6.05
N GLY A 92 -4.29 2.98 4.84
CA GLY A 92 -4.00 1.92 3.88
C GLY A 92 -2.60 2.01 3.28
N PHE A 93 -2.24 1.01 2.49
CA PHE A 93 -0.92 0.91 1.89
C PHE A 93 -0.74 1.92 0.74
N VAL A 94 0.29 2.76 0.83
CA VAL A 94 0.77 3.62 -0.27
C VAL A 94 2.03 3.00 -0.87
N PRO A 95 2.02 2.62 -2.17
CA PRO A 95 3.17 2.00 -2.81
C PRO A 95 4.36 2.95 -2.78
N ARG A 96 5.54 2.44 -2.43
CA ARG A 96 6.81 3.19 -2.41
C ARG A 96 6.83 4.46 -1.54
N ALA A 97 5.87 4.64 -0.62
CA ALA A 97 5.87 5.77 0.32
C ALA A 97 7.08 5.82 1.27
N ARG A 98 7.79 4.69 1.45
CA ARG A 98 9.01 4.61 2.27
C ARG A 98 10.31 4.76 1.47
N VAL A 99 10.21 5.06 0.17
CA VAL A 99 11.38 5.34 -0.67
C VAL A 99 11.80 6.79 -0.45
N THR A 100 13.12 6.99 -0.31
CA THR A 100 13.68 8.27 0.13
C THR A 100 13.34 9.46 -0.74
N GLU A 101 13.27 9.26 -2.05
CA GLU A 101 13.05 10.33 -3.03
C GLU A 101 11.59 10.77 -3.16
N LEU A 102 10.64 9.90 -2.81
CA LEU A 102 9.20 10.15 -2.98
C LEU A 102 8.46 10.40 -1.66
N GLY A 103 9.03 9.90 -0.56
CA GLY A 103 8.36 9.71 0.72
C GLY A 103 8.71 10.69 1.83
N TYR A 104 9.99 11.05 1.97
CA TYR A 104 10.44 11.78 3.16
C TYR A 104 10.40 13.30 2.97
N GLY A 105 9.96 14.00 4.01
CA GLY A 105 10.01 15.47 4.07
C GLY A 105 8.89 16.18 3.31
N VAL A 106 7.88 15.46 2.82
CA VAL A 106 6.79 16.00 1.99
C VAL A 106 5.43 15.78 2.67
N PRO A 107 4.48 16.72 2.57
CA PRO A 107 3.11 16.50 3.05
C PRO A 107 2.48 15.22 2.49
N TYR A 108 1.65 14.57 3.29
CA TYR A 108 1.04 13.28 2.95
C TYR A 108 0.32 13.24 1.59
N HIS A 109 -0.39 14.31 1.23
CA HIS A 109 -1.12 14.40 -0.04
C HIS A 109 -0.17 14.48 -1.27
N GLU A 110 0.94 15.19 -1.14
CA GLU A 110 1.99 15.30 -2.17
C GLU A 110 2.78 14.00 -2.30
N MET A 111 3.22 13.44 -1.16
CA MET A 111 3.87 12.12 -1.13
C MET A 111 3.03 11.08 -1.86
N THR A 112 1.75 11.01 -1.53
CA THR A 112 0.86 9.97 -2.07
C THR A 112 0.61 10.16 -3.57
N LYS A 113 0.43 11.42 -4.02
CA LYS A 113 0.33 11.76 -5.44
C LYS A 113 1.56 11.30 -6.22
N ASN A 114 2.76 11.60 -5.72
CA ASN A 114 4.03 11.22 -6.37
C ASN A 114 4.19 9.70 -6.42
N CYS A 115 3.88 9.02 -5.31
CA CYS A 115 3.90 7.56 -5.22
C CYS A 115 2.97 6.88 -6.24
N TYR A 116 1.75 7.38 -6.41
CA TYR A 116 0.81 6.82 -7.39
C TYR A 116 1.22 7.11 -8.83
N GLN A 117 1.78 8.29 -9.12
CA GLN A 117 2.31 8.61 -10.45
C GLN A 117 3.47 7.68 -10.82
N ASP A 118 4.43 7.51 -9.92
CA ASP A 118 5.56 6.61 -10.13
C ASP A 118 5.10 5.16 -10.34
N PHE A 119 4.19 4.66 -9.49
CA PHE A 119 3.63 3.33 -9.64
C PHE A 119 2.92 3.14 -10.98
N LYS A 120 2.14 4.14 -11.42
CA LYS A 120 1.50 4.14 -12.74
C LYS A 120 2.55 4.06 -13.86
N ASN A 121 3.60 4.87 -13.79
CA ASN A 121 4.65 4.90 -14.81
C ASN A 121 5.36 3.53 -14.92
N LEU A 122 5.70 2.90 -13.79
CA LEU A 122 6.33 1.58 -13.77
C LEU A 122 5.43 0.51 -14.41
N ARG A 123 4.14 0.51 -14.06
CA ARG A 123 3.16 -0.42 -14.64
C ARG A 123 3.02 -0.21 -16.15
N ASP A 124 2.92 1.04 -16.59
CA ASP A 124 2.73 1.37 -17.99
C ASP A 124 4.00 1.01 -18.80
N GLN A 125 5.20 1.23 -18.26
CA GLN A 125 6.47 0.77 -18.86
C GLN A 125 6.56 -0.76 -18.96
N ALA A 126 6.19 -1.48 -17.89
CA ALA A 126 6.18 -2.94 -17.91
C ALA A 126 5.23 -3.49 -18.98
N SER A 127 4.05 -2.88 -19.11
CA SER A 127 3.09 -3.26 -20.16
C SER A 127 3.64 -3.04 -21.57
N LYS A 128 4.36 -1.93 -21.79
CA LYS A 128 5.00 -1.62 -23.07
C LYS A 128 6.11 -2.61 -23.41
N LEU A 129 6.94 -2.98 -22.43
CA LEU A 129 8.00 -3.97 -22.62
C LEU A 129 7.44 -5.36 -22.94
N ASP A 130 6.34 -5.75 -22.28
CA ASP A 130 5.68 -7.03 -22.56
C ASP A 130 5.08 -7.07 -23.98
N GLN A 131 4.44 -5.97 -24.42
CA GLN A 131 3.98 -5.82 -25.80
C GLN A 131 5.13 -5.90 -26.81
N LEU A 132 6.26 -5.26 -26.53
CA LEU A 132 7.44 -5.37 -27.40
C LEU A 132 7.99 -6.80 -27.40
N ARG A 133 8.10 -7.46 -26.25
CA ARG A 133 8.58 -8.84 -26.13
C ARG A 133 7.72 -9.80 -26.95
N THR A 134 6.40 -9.69 -26.84
CA THR A 134 5.46 -10.51 -27.61
C THR A 134 5.58 -10.24 -29.11
N LYS A 135 5.70 -8.97 -29.51
CA LYS A 135 5.97 -8.59 -30.91
C LYS A 135 7.27 -9.21 -31.44
N TRP A 136 8.40 -8.99 -30.76
CA TRP A 136 9.70 -9.55 -31.17
C TRP A 136 9.69 -11.08 -31.21
N SER A 137 9.00 -11.72 -30.27
CA SER A 137 8.82 -13.18 -30.27
C SER A 137 8.07 -13.65 -31.50
N SER A 138 6.99 -12.95 -31.90
CA SER A 138 6.23 -13.29 -33.10
C SER A 138 7.02 -13.07 -34.39
N GLU A 139 7.81 -11.99 -34.48
CA GLU A 139 8.69 -11.73 -35.62
C GLU A 139 9.78 -12.80 -35.72
N PHE A 140 10.42 -13.15 -34.60
CA PHE A 140 11.45 -14.19 -34.58
C PHE A 140 10.91 -15.56 -35.00
N GLN A 141 9.70 -15.92 -34.56
CA GLN A 141 9.04 -17.15 -35.01
C GLN A 141 8.76 -17.10 -36.52
N ARG A 142 8.26 -15.97 -37.03
CA ARG A 142 8.02 -15.79 -38.47
C ARG A 142 9.32 -15.94 -39.28
N PHE A 143 10.42 -15.35 -38.84
CA PHE A 143 11.73 -15.52 -39.47
C PHE A 143 12.20 -16.98 -39.44
N ARG A 144 12.06 -17.67 -38.30
CA ARG A 144 12.39 -19.10 -38.18
C ARG A 144 11.60 -19.93 -39.19
N THR A 145 10.28 -19.73 -39.27
CA THR A 145 9.41 -20.47 -40.22
C THR A 145 9.81 -20.23 -41.67
N VAL A 146 10.18 -19.00 -42.04
CA VAL A 146 10.66 -18.71 -43.41
C VAL A 146 11.97 -19.44 -43.71
N MET A 147 12.93 -19.45 -42.77
CA MET A 147 14.18 -20.18 -42.94
C MET A 147 13.95 -21.68 -43.08
N GLU A 148 13.10 -22.25 -42.23
CA GLU A 148 12.79 -23.69 -42.21
C GLU A 148 12.05 -24.15 -43.48
N ASN A 149 11.18 -23.31 -44.04
CA ASN A 149 10.49 -23.59 -45.30
C ASN A 149 11.34 -23.36 -46.56
N SER A 150 12.53 -22.76 -46.42
CA SER A 150 13.46 -22.49 -47.54
C SER A 150 14.58 -23.51 -47.69
N LEU A 151 14.72 -24.43 -46.72
CA LEU A 151 15.70 -25.53 -46.79
C LEU A 151 15.07 -26.74 -47.51
N PRO A 152 15.70 -27.26 -48.59
CA PRO A 152 15.22 -28.50 -49.21
C PRO A 152 15.37 -29.65 -48.20
N ALA A 153 14.36 -30.52 -48.15
CA ALA A 153 14.34 -31.68 -47.26
C ALA A 153 15.64 -32.48 -47.41
N PRO A 154 16.31 -32.85 -46.29
CA PRO A 154 17.52 -33.66 -46.38
C PRO A 154 17.18 -34.97 -47.09
N PRO A 155 17.97 -35.41 -48.08
CA PRO A 155 17.72 -36.67 -48.76
C PRO A 155 17.72 -37.79 -47.73
N LEU A 156 16.71 -38.65 -47.79
CA LEU A 156 16.63 -39.88 -47.01
C LEU A 156 17.84 -40.75 -47.35
N LEU A 157 18.91 -40.63 -46.57
CA LEU A 157 20.01 -41.59 -46.60
C LEU A 157 19.45 -42.89 -46.04
N SER A 158 19.33 -43.87 -46.94
CA SER A 158 18.99 -45.24 -46.64
C SER A 158 19.87 -45.78 -45.51
N LEU A 159 19.25 -46.53 -44.61
CA LEU A 159 19.94 -47.37 -43.62
C LEU A 159 20.97 -48.25 -44.36
N VAL A 160 22.25 -47.99 -44.12
CA VAL A 160 23.31 -48.98 -44.33
C VAL A 160 23.70 -49.50 -42.94
N PRO A 161 23.62 -50.82 -42.68
CA PRO A 161 24.04 -51.37 -41.40
C PRO A 161 25.57 -51.47 -41.40
N MET A 162 26.25 -50.64 -40.60
CA MET A 162 27.70 -50.75 -40.37
C MET A 162 27.99 -50.93 -38.88
N ARG A 163 28.66 -52.05 -38.64
CA ARG A 163 29.00 -52.75 -37.40
C ARG A 163 29.50 -51.87 -36.25
N HIS A 164 29.17 -52.37 -35.05
CA HIS A 164 29.82 -52.08 -33.77
C HIS A 164 31.33 -51.80 -33.86
N ARG A 165 31.70 -50.61 -33.38
CA ARG A 165 32.93 -50.40 -32.60
C ARG A 165 32.57 -49.58 -31.37
N GLN A 166 32.53 -50.22 -30.21
CA GLN A 166 32.63 -49.53 -28.93
C GLN A 166 34.08 -49.11 -28.67
N PRO A 167 34.30 -47.92 -28.11
CA PRO A 167 35.29 -47.73 -27.07
C PRO A 167 34.62 -47.29 -25.75
N PRO A 168 35.34 -47.40 -24.62
CA PRO A 168 34.79 -47.92 -23.37
C PRO A 168 34.09 -46.88 -22.50
N LEU A 169 33.18 -47.39 -21.67
CA LEU A 169 32.57 -46.69 -20.55
C LEU A 169 33.64 -46.32 -19.52
N THR A 170 33.83 -45.03 -19.29
CA THR A 170 34.37 -44.54 -18.02
C THR A 170 33.31 -43.66 -17.38
N ALA A 171 32.70 -44.20 -16.32
CA ALA A 171 31.83 -43.46 -15.43
C ALA A 171 32.66 -42.46 -14.63
N THR A 172 32.32 -41.18 -14.72
CA THR A 172 32.72 -40.21 -13.69
C THR A 172 31.48 -39.45 -13.25
N THR A 173 30.96 -39.90 -12.11
CA THR A 173 30.05 -39.13 -11.25
C THR A 173 30.72 -37.81 -10.89
N ALA A 174 30.09 -36.68 -11.19
CA ALA A 174 30.48 -35.39 -10.65
C ALA A 174 29.30 -34.78 -9.89
N VAL A 175 29.49 -34.78 -8.57
CA VAL A 175 28.63 -34.22 -7.54
C VAL A 175 28.58 -32.70 -7.70
N PHE A 176 27.37 -32.14 -7.63
CA PHE A 176 27.12 -30.71 -7.72
C PHE A 176 27.41 -30.05 -6.37
N HIS A 177 28.49 -29.27 -6.29
CA HIS A 177 28.65 -28.26 -5.24
C HIS A 177 28.36 -26.89 -5.83
N GLY A 178 27.22 -26.32 -5.42
CA GLY A 178 26.86 -24.97 -5.77
C GLY A 178 27.62 -23.95 -4.92
N THR A 179 28.15 -22.93 -5.57
CA THR A 179 28.20 -21.57 -5.02
C THR A 179 28.17 -20.56 -6.16
N SER A 180 27.45 -19.49 -5.90
CA SER A 180 27.21 -18.28 -6.68
C SER A 180 28.41 -17.73 -7.46
N GLY A 181 28.15 -17.25 -8.68
CA GLY A 181 28.98 -16.23 -9.30
C GLY A 181 29.17 -16.42 -10.80
N ILE A 182 28.57 -15.51 -11.58
CA ILE A 182 28.96 -15.13 -12.94
C ILE A 182 28.81 -16.23 -14.00
N LYS A 183 27.67 -16.21 -14.70
CA LYS A 183 27.47 -16.97 -15.94
C LYS A 183 28.13 -16.22 -17.10
N GLN A 184 29.38 -16.56 -17.42
CA GLN A 184 29.91 -16.37 -18.77
C GLN A 184 29.75 -17.69 -19.52
N TRP A 185 29.07 -17.64 -20.66
CA TRP A 185 29.02 -18.76 -21.60
C TRP A 185 30.16 -18.57 -22.59
N THR A 186 31.22 -19.37 -22.47
CA THR A 186 32.19 -19.57 -23.54
C THR A 186 31.90 -20.91 -24.20
N PHE A 187 31.52 -20.85 -25.47
CA PHE A 187 31.33 -22.03 -26.31
C PHE A 187 32.71 -22.46 -26.83
N VAL A 188 33.31 -23.46 -26.19
CA VAL A 188 34.52 -24.10 -26.73
C VAL A 188 34.07 -25.24 -27.63
N SER A 189 34.32 -25.05 -28.93
CA SER A 189 34.20 -26.09 -29.95
C SER A 189 35.29 -27.13 -29.73
N CYS A 190 34.92 -28.41 -29.65
CA CYS A 190 35.88 -29.50 -29.72
C CYS A 190 35.71 -30.25 -31.05
N ARG A 191 36.85 -30.38 -31.75
CA ARG A 191 37.14 -31.41 -32.75
C ARG A 191 37.13 -32.78 -32.11
#